data_AF-A0A8I2C9T2-F1
#
_entry.id   AF-A0A8I2C9T2-F1
#
_cell.length_a   1.000
_cell.length_b   1.000
_cell.length_c   1.000
_cell.angle_alpha   90.00
_cell.angle_beta   90.00
_cell.angle_gamma   90.00
#
_symmetry.space_group_name_H-M   'P 1'
#
loop_
_entity.id
_entity.type
_entity.pdbx_description
1 polymer ?
#
loop_
_entity_poly.entity_id
_entity_poly.type
_entity_poly.pdbx_seq_one_letter_code
_entity_poly.pdbx_strand_id
1 'polypeptide(L)'
;MSANQRAVIERMLASGESCNQASSGPAFLSLSEGEFGHHLKAIDNNLGEQTAIVADAFSKYLKMGEVPAPYYPWRIAIILRREKRFDLEKLFLAAWCGHFSDGNGVRYAQLADRLRKLT
;
A
#
# COMPACT_ATOMS: atom_id res chain seq x y z
N MET A 1 21.53 1.20 -4.64
CA MET A 1 20.79 2.02 -3.67
C MET A 1 20.64 3.42 -4.25
N SER A 2 19.40 3.93 -4.39
CA SER A 2 19.12 5.25 -4.96
C SER A 2 19.59 6.38 -4.02
N ALA A 3 19.70 7.60 -4.54
CA ALA A 3 20.03 8.78 -3.72
C ALA A 3 18.97 9.02 -2.63
N ASN A 4 17.70 8.75 -2.92
CA ASN A 4 16.60 8.88 -1.96
C ASN A 4 16.69 7.85 -0.83
N GLN A 5 16.95 6.58 -1.17
CA GLN A 5 17.17 5.51 -0.18
C GLN A 5 18.33 5.84 0.78
N ARG A 6 19.39 6.46 0.26
CA ARG A 6 20.52 6.89 1.09
C ARG A 6 20.11 8.01 2.05
N ALA A 7 19.35 8.99 1.58
CA ALA A 7 18.85 10.09 2.41
C ALA A 7 17.92 9.61 3.53
N VAL A 8 17.06 8.61 3.27
CA VAL A 8 16.21 8.01 4.31
C VAL A 8 17.04 7.30 5.36
N ILE A 9 18.03 6.49 4.96
CA ILE A 9 18.92 5.81 5.91
C ILE A 9 19.74 6.82 6.73
N GLU A 10 20.26 7.87 6.11
CA GLU A 10 21.00 8.93 6.80
C GLU A 10 20.14 9.62 7.86
N ARG A 11 18.87 9.92 7.57
CA ARG A 11 17.93 10.46 8.56
C ARG A 11 17.69 9.50 9.71
N MET A 12 17.44 8.22 9.42
CA MET A 12 17.24 7.21 10.47
C MET A 12 18.44 7.16 11.43
N LEU A 13 19.66 7.15 10.88
CA LEU A 13 20.89 7.11 11.66
C LEU A 13 21.16 8.40 12.44
N ALA A 14 20.83 9.56 11.87
CA ALA A 14 21.10 10.86 12.49
C ALA A 14 20.08 11.26 13.57
N SER A 15 18.82 10.85 13.43
CA SER A 15 17.71 11.31 14.28
C SER A 15 17.09 10.20 15.14
N GLY A 16 17.38 8.93 14.87
CA GLY A 16 16.70 7.80 15.48
C GLY A 16 15.27 7.58 14.96
N GLU A 17 14.87 8.26 13.88
CA GLU A 17 13.57 8.08 13.24
C GLU A 17 13.37 6.63 12.75
N SER A 18 12.14 6.14 12.84
CA SER A 18 11.74 4.92 12.14
C SER A 18 11.79 5.11 10.63
N CYS A 19 11.90 4.02 9.88
CA CYS A 19 11.86 4.06 8.41
C CYS A 19 10.62 4.82 7.87
N ASN A 20 9.45 4.65 8.50
CA ASN A 20 8.23 5.37 8.12
C ASN A 20 8.35 6.89 8.30
N GLN A 21 8.95 7.35 9.40
CA GLN A 21 9.14 8.78 9.66
C GLN A 21 10.14 9.37 8.66
N ALA A 22 11.29 8.70 8.48
CA ALA A 22 12.35 9.15 7.59
C ALA A 22 11.91 9.22 6.12
N SER A 23 11.09 8.26 5.67
CA SER A 23 10.50 8.20 4.32
C SER A 23 9.23 9.04 4.15
N SER A 24 8.75 9.71 5.21
CA SER A 24 7.48 10.44 5.19
C SER A 24 6.29 9.55 4.76
N GLY A 25 6.30 8.29 5.18
CA GLY A 25 5.19 7.36 4.97
C GLY A 25 3.93 7.75 5.76
N PRO A 26 2.81 7.03 5.57
CA PRO A 26 1.56 7.36 6.24
C PRO A 26 1.71 7.43 7.77
N ALA A 27 1.19 8.51 8.37
CA ALA A 27 1.35 8.78 9.80
C ALA A 27 0.83 7.63 10.69
N PHE A 28 -0.22 6.93 10.25
CA PHE A 28 -0.81 5.83 11.01
C PHE A 28 0.14 4.64 11.21
N LEU A 29 1.18 4.48 10.38
CA LEU A 29 2.19 3.42 10.53
C LEU A 29 3.19 3.70 11.65
N SER A 30 3.17 4.89 12.23
CA SER A 30 3.98 5.27 13.40
C SER A 30 3.18 5.35 14.70
N LEU A 31 1.91 4.91 14.69
CA LEU A 31 1.07 4.84 15.89
C LEU A 31 1.51 3.69 16.81
N SER A 32 1.13 3.76 18.09
CA SER A 32 1.23 2.60 18.98
C SER A 32 0.35 1.45 18.48
N GLU A 33 0.62 0.20 18.90
CA GLU A 33 -0.14 -0.97 18.43
C GLU A 33 -1.66 -0.85 18.65
N GLY A 34 -2.07 -0.33 19.80
CA GLY A 34 -3.48 -0.11 20.13
C GLY A 34 -4.14 0.94 19.24
N GLU A 35 -3.47 2.07 19.02
CA GLU A 35 -3.94 3.15 18.16
C GLU A 35 -3.96 2.73 16.69
N PHE A 36 -2.95 1.99 16.25
CA PHE A 36 -2.89 1.41 14.92
C PHE A 36 -4.07 0.45 14.69
N GLY A 37 -4.33 -0.47 15.62
CA GLY A 37 -5.46 -1.37 15.56
C GLY A 37 -6.81 -0.64 15.52
N HIS A 38 -6.95 0.43 16.30
CA HIS A 38 -8.15 1.27 16.28
C HIS A 38 -8.32 2.00 14.94
N HIS A 39 -7.25 2.59 14.41
CA HIS A 39 -7.25 3.24 13.11
C HIS A 39 -7.64 2.26 11.99
N LEU A 40 -7.05 1.06 11.96
CA LEU A 40 -7.38 0.04 10.96
C LEU A 40 -8.84 -0.41 11.01
N LYS A 41 -9.45 -0.44 12.19
CA LYS A 41 -10.88 -0.72 12.34
C LYS A 41 -11.75 0.44 11.85
N ALA A 42 -11.35 1.67 12.14
CA ALA A 42 -12.10 2.86 11.72
C ALA A 42 -12.17 2.99 10.19
N ILE A 43 -11.07 2.68 9.50
CA ILE A 43 -10.98 2.73 8.04
C ILE A 43 -11.43 1.41 7.36
N ASP A 44 -11.93 0.44 8.13
CA ASP A 44 -12.37 -0.85 7.59
C ASP A 44 -13.60 -0.63 6.71
N ASN A 45 -13.57 -1.19 5.50
CA ASN A 45 -14.61 -1.01 4.48
C ASN A 45 -14.81 0.42 3.95
N ASN A 46 -13.97 1.39 4.34
CA ASN A 46 -13.99 2.72 3.74
C ASN A 46 -13.19 2.73 2.44
N LEU A 47 -13.85 2.53 1.29
CA LEU A 47 -13.18 2.50 -0.01
C LEU A 47 -12.38 3.77 -0.28
N GLY A 48 -12.94 4.95 0.07
CA GLY A 48 -12.30 6.25 -0.16
C GLY A 48 -10.96 6.36 0.55
N GLU A 49 -10.94 6.07 1.86
CA GLU A 49 -9.70 6.10 2.65
C GLU A 49 -8.68 5.06 2.18
N GLN A 50 -9.12 3.83 1.86
CA GLN A 50 -8.22 2.78 1.35
C GLN A 50 -7.58 3.20 0.02
N THR A 51 -8.35 3.80 -0.89
CA THR A 51 -7.82 4.32 -2.16
C THR A 51 -6.88 5.51 -1.96
N ALA A 52 -7.18 6.42 -1.04
CA ALA A 52 -6.32 7.57 -0.75
C ALA A 52 -4.95 7.13 -0.20
N ILE A 53 -4.94 6.14 0.70
CA ILE A 53 -3.70 5.55 1.24
C ILE A 53 -2.87 4.90 0.13
N VAL A 54 -3.49 4.08 -0.72
CA VAL A 54 -2.79 3.41 -1.83
C VAL A 54 -2.28 4.42 -2.85
N ALA A 55 -3.06 5.46 -3.17
CA ALA A 55 -2.66 6.50 -4.11
C ALA A 55 -1.45 7.29 -3.62
N ASP A 56 -1.47 7.78 -2.37
CA ASP A 56 -0.35 8.50 -1.77
C ASP A 56 0.91 7.63 -1.72
N ALA A 57 0.78 6.38 -1.26
CA ALA A 57 1.90 5.46 -1.17
C ALA A 57 2.45 5.07 -2.56
N PHE A 58 1.59 4.93 -3.58
CA PHE A 58 2.04 4.68 -4.96
C PHE A 58 2.75 5.90 -5.56
N SER A 59 2.26 7.12 -5.33
CA SER A 59 2.95 8.34 -5.76
C SER A 59 4.33 8.48 -5.13
N LYS A 60 4.47 8.14 -3.83
CA LYS A 60 5.76 8.11 -3.13
C LYS A 60 6.68 7.03 -3.67
N TYR A 61 6.15 5.83 -3.93
CA TYR A 61 6.89 4.73 -4.56
C TYR A 61 7.50 5.16 -5.90
N LEU A 62 6.69 5.75 -6.78
CA LEU A 62 7.16 6.24 -8.09
C LEU A 62 8.23 7.32 -7.97
N LYS A 63 8.11 8.22 -6.98
CA LYS A 63 9.05 9.34 -6.79
C LYS A 63 10.38 8.90 -6.16
N MET A 64 10.33 7.99 -5.20
CA MET A 64 11.49 7.65 -4.37
C MET A 64 12.20 6.37 -4.80
N GLY A 65 11.53 5.50 -5.58
CA GLY A 65 12.02 4.15 -5.88
C GLY A 65 12.14 3.29 -4.62
N GLU A 66 11.40 3.64 -3.57
CA GLU A 66 11.53 3.06 -2.24
C GLU A 66 10.60 1.89 -1.99
N VAL A 67 11.14 0.92 -1.26
CA VAL A 67 10.46 -0.20 -0.63
C VAL A 67 9.91 0.28 0.72
N PRO A 68 8.74 -0.17 1.17
CA PRO A 68 7.93 -1.24 0.60
C PRO A 68 6.96 -0.79 -0.48
N ALA A 69 6.59 -1.75 -1.34
CA ALA A 69 5.49 -1.58 -2.28
C ALA A 69 4.19 -1.16 -1.52
N PRO A 70 3.31 -0.36 -2.13
CA PRO A 70 2.26 0.32 -1.40
C PRO A 70 1.32 -0.66 -0.69
N TYR A 71 0.94 -0.35 0.55
CA TYR A 71 0.19 -1.24 1.41
C TYR A 71 -1.33 -1.11 1.20
N TYR A 72 -2.06 -2.22 1.44
CA TYR A 72 -3.52 -2.40 1.30
C TYR A 72 -4.24 -2.46 -0.07
N PRO A 73 -3.59 -2.74 -1.23
CA PRO A 73 -4.34 -3.00 -2.47
C PRO A 73 -5.34 -4.18 -2.33
N TRP A 74 -5.05 -5.12 -1.43
CA TRP A 74 -5.95 -6.22 -1.06
C TRP A 74 -7.29 -5.76 -0.49
N ARG A 75 -7.30 -4.74 0.37
CA ARG A 75 -8.54 -4.27 1.00
C ARG A 75 -9.47 -3.64 -0.04
N ILE A 76 -8.92 -2.87 -0.98
CA ILE A 76 -9.67 -2.29 -2.10
C ILE A 76 -10.35 -3.40 -2.91
N ALA A 77 -9.61 -4.44 -3.30
CA ALA A 77 -10.18 -5.57 -4.05
C ALA A 77 -11.29 -6.29 -3.28
N ILE A 78 -11.14 -6.49 -1.96
CA ILE A 78 -12.19 -7.10 -1.13
C ILE A 78 -13.43 -6.21 -1.02
N ILE A 79 -13.28 -4.90 -0.84
CA ILE A 79 -14.40 -3.96 -0.74
C ILE A 79 -15.19 -3.94 -2.05
N LEU A 80 -14.50 -3.77 -3.19
CA LEU A 80 -15.12 -3.79 -4.51
C LEU A 80 -15.88 -5.10 -4.78
N ARG A 81 -15.30 -6.24 -4.37
CA ARG A 81 -15.97 -7.54 -4.48
C ARG A 81 -17.24 -7.62 -3.65
N ARG A 82 -17.20 -7.17 -2.39
CA ARG A 82 -18.34 -7.18 -1.47
C ARG A 82 -19.47 -6.28 -1.97
N GLU A 83 -19.14 -5.13 -2.54
CA GLU A 83 -20.09 -4.20 -3.16
C GLU A 83 -20.56 -4.64 -4.55
N LYS A 84 -20.12 -5.81 -5.03
CA LYS A 84 -20.43 -6.36 -6.37
C LYS A 84 -20.02 -5.43 -7.52
N ARG A 85 -19.02 -4.56 -7.30
CA ARG A 85 -18.44 -3.66 -8.31
C ARG A 85 -17.35 -4.36 -9.12
N PHE A 86 -17.72 -5.46 -9.79
CA PHE A 86 -16.76 -6.37 -10.44
C PHE A 86 -15.95 -5.73 -11.56
N ASP A 87 -16.55 -4.83 -12.34
CA ASP A 87 -15.84 -4.12 -13.41
C ASP A 87 -14.74 -3.22 -12.83
N LEU A 88 -15.03 -2.53 -11.73
CA LEU A 88 -14.04 -1.71 -11.02
C LEU A 88 -12.97 -2.58 -10.36
N GLU A 89 -13.35 -3.73 -9.79
CA GLU A 89 -12.39 -4.70 -9.25
C GLU A 89 -11.41 -5.14 -10.33
N LYS A 90 -11.91 -5.51 -11.52
CA LYS A 90 -11.10 -5.94 -12.65
C LYS A 90 -10.17 -4.83 -13.14
N LEU A 91 -10.69 -3.62 -13.34
CA LEU A 91 -9.89 -2.46 -13.78
C LEU A 91 -8.79 -2.12 -12.77
N PHE A 92 -9.12 -2.09 -11.48
CA PHE A 92 -8.17 -1.84 -10.41
C PHE A 92 -7.07 -2.91 -10.38
N LEU A 93 -7.44 -4.20 -10.39
CA LEU A 93 -6.49 -5.29 -10.35
C LEU A 93 -5.59 -5.34 -11.59
N ALA A 94 -6.13 -5.08 -12.77
CA ALA A 94 -5.34 -5.01 -14.01
C ALA A 94 -4.29 -3.89 -13.95
N ALA A 95 -4.68 -2.69 -13.51
CA ALA A 95 -3.75 -1.58 -13.32
C ALA A 95 -2.70 -1.91 -12.25
N TRP A 96 -3.12 -2.45 -11.11
CA TRP A 96 -2.22 -2.77 -10.00
C TRP A 96 -1.20 -3.86 -10.36
N CYS A 97 -1.66 -4.98 -10.92
CA CYS A 97 -0.80 -6.09 -11.32
C CYS A 97 0.12 -5.73 -12.49
N GLY A 98 -0.23 -4.74 -13.31
CA GLY A 98 0.67 -4.17 -14.32
C GLY A 98 1.92 -3.51 -13.73
N HIS A 99 1.82 -2.97 -12.51
CA HIS A 99 2.96 -2.40 -11.77
C HIS A 99 3.63 -3.39 -10.84
N PHE A 100 2.87 -4.35 -10.29
CA PHE A 100 3.33 -5.29 -9.28
C PHE A 100 2.82 -6.71 -9.59
N SER A 101 3.46 -7.38 -10.54
CA SER A 101 3.07 -8.72 -11.02
C SER A 101 3.41 -9.84 -10.05
N ASP A 102 4.55 -9.76 -9.35
CA ASP A 102 5.13 -10.82 -8.53
C ASP A 102 6.26 -10.29 -7.62
N GLY A 103 6.80 -11.14 -6.73
CA GLY A 103 7.99 -10.84 -5.91
C GLY A 103 7.77 -10.03 -4.62
N ASN A 104 6.63 -9.36 -4.44
CA ASN A 104 6.34 -8.48 -3.30
C ASN A 104 5.56 -9.16 -2.14
N GLY A 105 5.57 -10.49 -2.08
CA GLY A 105 4.95 -11.29 -1.02
C GLY A 105 3.57 -11.89 -1.35
N VAL A 106 3.07 -12.73 -0.45
CA VAL A 106 1.89 -13.59 -0.66
C VAL A 106 0.63 -12.82 -1.09
N ARG A 107 0.41 -11.63 -0.54
CA ARG A 107 -0.77 -10.80 -0.86
C ARG A 107 -0.78 -10.30 -2.30
N TYR A 108 0.39 -10.04 -2.89
CA TYR A 108 0.50 -9.60 -4.28
C TYR A 108 0.21 -10.75 -5.24
N ALA A 109 0.74 -11.95 -4.97
CA ALA A 109 0.40 -13.14 -5.73
C ALA A 109 -1.11 -13.42 -5.68
N GLN A 110 -1.74 -13.28 -4.51
CA GLN A 110 -3.19 -13.43 -4.38
C GLN A 110 -3.99 -12.40 -5.21
N LEU A 111 -3.48 -11.18 -5.40
CA LEU A 111 -4.14 -10.18 -6.27
C LEU A 111 -4.07 -10.59 -7.74
N ALA A 112 -2.92 -11.09 -8.20
CA ALA A 112 -2.78 -11.64 -9.55
C ALA A 112 -3.73 -12.84 -9.76
N ASP A 113 -3.84 -13.73 -8.77
CA ASP A 113 -4.78 -14.86 -8.80
C ASP A 113 -6.24 -14.41 -8.90
N ARG A 114 -6.60 -13.33 -8.22
CA ARG A 114 -7.95 -12.75 -8.32
C ARG A 114 -8.21 -12.20 -9.71
N LEU A 115 -7.27 -11.47 -10.28
CA LEU A 115 -7.39 -10.93 -11.64
C LEU A 115 -7.62 -12.06 -12.64
N ARG A 116 -6.83 -13.14 -12.55
CA ARG A 116 -6.96 -14.33 -13.42
C ARG A 116 -8.33 -15.03 -13.34
N LYS A 117 -9.07 -14.86 -12.24
CA LYS A 117 -10.43 -15.42 -12.08
C LYS A 117 -11.53 -14.50 -12.62
N LEU A 118 -11.21 -13.25 -12.95
CA LEU A 118 -12.12 -12.24 -13.51
C LEU A 118 -11.94 -12.03 -15.03
N THR A 119 -10.89 -12.64 -15.58
CA THR A 119 -10.59 -12.72 -17.02
C THR A 119 -11.09 -14.04 -17.56
#